data_AF-A0A9E4T479-F1
#
_entry.id   AF-A0A9E4T479-F1
#
_cell.length_a   1.000
_cell.length_b   1.000
_cell.length_c   1.000
_cell.angle_alpha   90.00
_cell.angle_beta   90.00
_cell.angle_gamma   90.00
#
_symmetry.space_group_name_H-M   'P 1'
#
loop_
_entity.id
_entity.type
_entity.pdbx_description
1 polymer ?
#
loop_
_entity_poly.entity_id
_entity_poly.type
_entity_poly.pdbx_seq_one_letter_code
_entity_poly.pdbx_strand_id
1 'polypeptide(L)'
;VVNPKWIDSMKRHGYKGAFELAATVDYMFGYDATAQVVEDWMYKDVTESYVLDPDIQKFFQDSNPWALRSILERLLEAIERGMWAEPPPEMREKLQEMYLQLETDLEARQEGTARD
;
A
#
# COMPACT_ATOMS: atom_id res chain seq x y z
N VAL A 1 -5.68 -11.61 4.68
CA VAL A 1 -5.30 -10.33 5.35
C VAL A 1 -6.36 -9.24 5.17
N VAL A 2 -7.14 -9.26 4.09
CA VAL A 2 -8.22 -8.30 3.77
C VAL A 2 -9.51 -8.42 4.59
N ASN A 3 -9.47 -8.98 5.80
CA ASN A 3 -10.67 -9.09 6.63
C ASN A 3 -11.08 -7.68 7.14
N PRO A 4 -12.30 -7.19 6.85
CA PRO A 4 -12.71 -5.84 7.22
C PRO A 4 -12.65 -5.58 8.73
N LYS A 5 -12.94 -6.59 9.58
CA LYS A 5 -12.83 -6.44 11.04
C LYS A 5 -11.39 -6.17 11.50
N TRP A 6 -10.42 -6.75 10.81
CA TRP A 6 -9.01 -6.54 11.12
C TRP A 6 -8.55 -5.16 10.63
N ILE A 7 -8.94 -4.76 9.41
CA ILE A 7 -8.65 -3.42 8.86
C ILE A 7 -9.24 -2.34 9.79
N ASP A 8 -10.51 -2.47 10.17
CA ASP A 8 -11.18 -1.57 11.12
C ASP A 8 -10.51 -1.55 12.48
N SER A 9 -9.93 -2.68 12.91
CA SER A 9 -9.13 -2.72 14.13
C SER A 9 -7.86 -1.90 14.00
N MET A 10 -7.13 -2.05 12.90
CA MET A 10 -5.91 -1.29 12.66
C MET A 10 -6.20 0.22 12.59
N LYS A 11 -7.30 0.63 11.94
CA LYS A 11 -7.70 2.05 11.85
C LYS A 11 -7.83 2.74 13.22
N ARG A 12 -8.22 2.01 14.27
CA ARG A 12 -8.34 2.54 15.65
C ARG A 12 -6.99 2.85 16.31
N HIS A 13 -5.87 2.46 15.69
CA HIS A 13 -4.52 2.64 16.23
C HIS A 13 -3.65 3.62 15.41
N GLY A 14 -4.27 4.46 14.58
CA GLY A 14 -3.61 5.57 13.88
C GLY A 14 -2.32 5.15 13.17
N TYR A 15 -1.22 5.87 13.45
CA TYR A 15 0.09 5.62 12.85
C TYR A 15 0.53 4.14 12.92
N LYS A 16 0.39 3.51 14.10
CA LYS A 16 0.82 2.12 14.28
C LYS A 16 -0.10 1.16 13.54
N GLY A 17 -1.40 1.45 13.47
CA GLY A 17 -2.32 0.69 12.63
C GLY A 17 -1.94 0.69 11.16
N ALA A 18 -1.66 1.88 10.61
CA ALA A 18 -1.19 2.02 9.24
C ALA A 18 0.15 1.30 8.99
N PHE A 19 1.07 1.37 9.95
CA PHE A 19 2.32 0.62 9.90
C PHE A 19 2.09 -0.90 9.81
N GLU A 20 1.18 -1.47 10.60
CA GLU A 20 0.88 -2.91 10.56
C GLU A 20 0.25 -3.33 9.22
N LEU A 21 -0.58 -2.48 8.61
CA LEU A 21 -1.10 -2.74 7.26
C LEU A 21 0.04 -2.85 6.24
N ALA A 22 0.99 -1.92 6.26
CA ALA A 22 2.14 -1.94 5.37
C ALA A 22 3.07 -3.13 5.63
N ALA A 23 3.37 -3.44 6.89
CA ALA A 23 4.17 -4.61 7.26
C ALA A 23 3.52 -5.92 6.79
N THR A 24 2.19 -6.00 6.82
CA THR A 24 1.46 -7.16 6.30
C THR A 24 1.70 -7.38 4.80
N VAL A 25 1.71 -6.30 4.00
CA VAL A 25 2.02 -6.37 2.57
C VAL A 25 3.48 -6.74 2.34
N ASP A 26 4.39 -6.20 3.16
CA ASP A 26 5.81 -6.54 3.12
C ASP A 26 6.09 -8.02 3.39
N TYR A 27 5.43 -8.59 4.40
CA TYR A 27 5.54 -10.02 4.71
C TYR A 27 4.94 -10.89 3.60
N MET A 28 3.79 -10.51 3.06
CA MET A 28 3.20 -11.19 1.90
C MET A 28 4.18 -11.23 0.73
N PHE A 29 4.77 -10.09 0.40
CA PHE A 29 5.78 -9.97 -0.65
C PHE A 29 7.02 -10.84 -0.39
N GLY A 30 7.57 -10.81 0.83
CA GLY A 30 8.75 -11.60 1.19
C GLY A 30 8.50 -13.11 1.15
N TYR A 31 7.32 -13.57 1.59
CA TYR A 31 6.93 -14.97 1.47
C TYR A 31 6.80 -15.39 0.01
N ASP A 32 6.20 -14.55 -0.83
CA ASP A 32 6.06 -14.88 -2.24
C ASP A 32 7.42 -14.96 -2.96
N ALA A 33 8.30 -14.00 -2.67
CA ALA A 33 9.66 -13.97 -3.21
C ALA A 33 10.50 -15.20 -2.84
N THR A 34 10.16 -15.94 -1.78
CA THR A 34 10.94 -17.08 -1.27
C THR A 34 10.25 -18.43 -1.45
N ALA A 35 8.91 -18.46 -1.44
CA ALA A 35 8.12 -19.68 -1.43
C ALA A 35 7.04 -19.73 -2.52
N GLN A 36 6.82 -18.64 -3.26
CA GLN A 36 5.85 -18.56 -4.37
C GLN A 36 4.44 -18.98 -3.93
N VAL A 37 3.97 -18.39 -2.83
CA VAL A 37 2.71 -18.76 -2.14
C VAL A 37 1.60 -17.72 -2.31
N VAL A 38 1.85 -16.62 -3.01
CA VAL A 38 0.86 -15.56 -3.21
C VAL A 38 0.36 -15.60 -4.64
N GLU A 39 -0.95 -15.69 -4.79
CA GLU A 39 -1.61 -15.71 -6.10
C GLU A 39 -2.03 -14.30 -6.53
N ASP A 40 -2.19 -14.07 -7.84
CA ASP A 40 -2.55 -12.75 -8.39
C ASP A 40 -3.81 -12.13 -7.76
N TRP A 41 -4.81 -12.94 -7.44
CA TRP A 41 -6.03 -12.45 -6.80
C TRP A 41 -5.76 -11.90 -5.39
N MET A 42 -4.73 -12.39 -4.69
CA MET A 42 -4.36 -11.89 -3.37
C MET A 42 -3.74 -10.49 -3.48
N TYR A 43 -2.87 -10.27 -4.47
CA TYR A 43 -2.34 -8.93 -4.77
C TYR A 43 -3.45 -7.95 -5.17
N LYS A 44 -4.39 -8.41 -6.02
CA LYS A 44 -5.58 -7.64 -6.38
C LYS A 44 -6.41 -7.27 -5.14
N ASP A 45 -6.74 -8.23 -4.29
CA ASP A 45 -7.58 -7.98 -3.10
C ASP A 45 -6.92 -7.01 -2.11
N VAL A 46 -5.61 -7.13 -1.89
CA VAL A 46 -4.84 -6.19 -1.07
C VAL A 46 -4.84 -4.80 -1.70
N THR A 47 -4.65 -4.71 -3.01
CA THR A 47 -4.69 -3.43 -3.73
C THR A 47 -6.06 -2.76 -3.60
N GLU A 48 -7.14 -3.51 -3.83
CA GLU A 48 -8.50 -3.00 -3.68
C GLU A 48 -8.79 -2.54 -2.26
N SER A 49 -8.41 -3.35 -1.27
CA SER A 49 -8.75 -3.09 0.13
C SER A 49 -7.88 -2.02 0.80
N TYR A 50 -6.58 -1.95 0.48
CA TYR A 50 -5.63 -1.07 1.19
C TYR A 50 -5.28 0.18 0.40
N VAL A 51 -5.36 0.13 -0.93
CA VAL A 51 -4.89 1.22 -1.79
C VAL A 51 -6.07 1.92 -2.46
N LEU A 52 -7.03 1.19 -3.02
CA LEU A 52 -8.10 1.80 -3.83
C LEU A 52 -9.32 2.25 -3.02
N ASP A 53 -9.53 1.71 -1.83
CA ASP A 53 -10.61 2.13 -0.93
C ASP A 53 -10.37 3.57 -0.43
N PRO A 54 -11.29 4.53 -0.72
CA PRO A 54 -11.13 5.92 -0.32
C PRO A 54 -11.06 6.15 1.19
N ASP A 55 -11.77 5.36 1.99
CA ASP A 55 -11.75 5.48 3.45
C ASP A 55 -10.40 5.01 4.01
N ILE A 56 -9.78 4.02 3.37
CA ILE A 56 -8.45 3.55 3.74
C ILE A 56 -7.35 4.50 3.26
N GLN A 57 -7.48 5.08 2.06
CA GLN A 57 -6.59 6.15 1.60
C GLN A 57 -6.59 7.32 2.57
N LYS A 58 -7.77 7.80 2.96
CA LYS A 58 -7.91 8.88 3.93
C LYS A 58 -7.23 8.52 5.26
N PHE A 59 -7.47 7.30 5.75
CA PHE A 59 -6.81 6.82 6.97
C PHE A 59 -5.28 6.87 6.86
N PHE A 60 -4.69 6.40 5.76
CA PHE A 60 -3.24 6.50 5.55
C PHE A 60 -2.76 7.95 5.47
N GLN A 61 -3.43 8.81 4.70
CA GLN A 61 -3.06 10.22 4.55
C GLN A 61 -3.03 10.96 5.90
N ASP A 62 -4.01 10.67 6.76
CA ASP A 62 -4.19 11.30 8.06
C ASP A 62 -3.25 10.68 9.12
N SER A 63 -2.96 9.37 9.04
CA SER A 63 -2.23 8.64 10.10
C SER A 63 -0.76 8.38 9.81
N ASN A 64 -0.43 7.91 8.60
CA ASN A 64 0.93 7.56 8.18
C ASN A 64 0.98 7.42 6.64
N PRO A 65 1.17 8.52 5.89
CA PRO A 65 1.22 8.48 4.43
C PRO A 65 2.43 7.67 3.91
N TRP A 66 3.53 7.61 4.66
CA TRP A 66 4.70 6.80 4.31
C TRP A 66 4.39 5.30 4.28
N ALA A 67 3.43 4.83 5.08
CA ALA A 67 2.98 3.43 5.03
C ALA A 67 2.27 3.11 3.71
N LEU A 68 1.42 4.01 3.20
CA LEU A 68 0.80 3.84 1.88
C LEU A 68 1.86 3.83 0.77
N ARG A 69 2.87 4.71 0.88
CA ARG A 69 4.00 4.74 -0.06
C ARG A 69 4.70 3.39 -0.11
N SER A 70 5.04 2.81 1.04
CA SER A 70 5.69 1.49 1.09
C SER A 70 4.82 0.36 0.54
N ILE A 71 3.48 0.43 0.70
CA ILE A 71 2.57 -0.53 0.06
C ILE A 71 2.63 -0.38 -1.47
N LEU A 72 2.56 0.85 -1.98
CA LEU A 72 2.63 1.12 -3.43
C LEU A 72 3.96 0.63 -4.04
N GLU A 73 5.09 0.91 -3.38
CA GLU A 73 6.42 0.40 -3.78
C GLU A 73 6.39 -1.12 -3.92
N ARG A 74 5.84 -1.82 -2.92
CA ARG A 74 5.85 -3.29 -2.88
C ARG A 74 4.91 -3.93 -3.90
N LEU A 75 3.77 -3.31 -4.19
CA LEU A 75 2.85 -3.75 -5.25
C LEU A 75 3.47 -3.54 -6.65
N LEU A 76 4.11 -2.40 -6.88
CA LEU A 76 4.81 -2.12 -8.13
C LEU A 76 6.00 -3.06 -8.33
N GLU A 77 6.78 -3.32 -7.28
CA GLU A 77 7.89 -4.28 -7.31
C GLU A 77 7.39 -5.70 -7.61
N ALA A 78 6.24 -6.11 -7.07
CA ALA A 78 5.64 -7.41 -7.36
C ALA A 78 5.27 -7.55 -8.84
N ILE A 79 4.70 -6.51 -9.46
CA ILE A 79 4.41 -6.48 -10.90
C ILE A 79 5.70 -6.54 -11.72
N GLU A 80 6.71 -5.74 -11.35
CA GLU A 80 8.00 -5.71 -12.06
C GLU A 80 8.72 -7.06 -12.03
N ARG A 81 8.65 -7.78 -10.91
CA ARG A 81 9.28 -9.09 -10.72
C ARG A 81 8.45 -10.26 -11.24
N GLY A 82 7.26 -10.00 -11.79
CA GLY A 82 6.34 -11.04 -12.27
C GLY A 82 5.73 -11.90 -11.16
N MET A 83 5.79 -11.44 -9.91
CA MET A 83 5.14 -12.06 -8.76
C MET A 83 3.64 -11.81 -8.77
N TRP A 84 3.24 -10.59 -9.13
CA TRP A 84 1.89 -10.32 -9.63
C TRP A 84 1.93 -10.39 -11.15
N ALA A 85 1.55 -11.53 -11.71
CA ALA A 85 1.79 -11.88 -13.11
C ALA A 85 0.77 -11.23 -14.07
N GLU A 86 -0.51 -11.24 -13.71
CA GLU A 86 -1.63 -10.74 -14.52
C GLU A 86 -2.43 -9.67 -13.76
N PRO A 87 -1.84 -8.49 -13.44
CA PRO A 87 -2.62 -7.38 -12.93
C PRO A 87 -3.65 -6.92 -13.96
N PRO A 88 -4.79 -6.34 -13.52
CA PRO A 88 -5.72 -5.70 -14.45
C PRO A 88 -4.99 -4.69 -15.35
N PRO A 89 -5.35 -4.55 -16.65
CA PRO A 89 -4.54 -3.83 -17.63
C PRO A 89 -4.12 -2.41 -17.23
N GLU A 90 -4.98 -1.69 -16.51
CA GLU A 90 -4.76 -0.30 -16.08
C GLU A 90 -4.15 -0.20 -14.66
N MET A 91 -4.02 -1.32 -13.94
CA MET A 91 -3.65 -1.30 -12.52
C MET A 91 -2.23 -0.78 -12.32
N ARG A 92 -1.29 -1.17 -13.19
CA ARG A 92 0.10 -0.72 -13.09
C ARG A 92 0.20 0.80 -13.22
N GLU A 93 -0.43 1.37 -14.25
CA GLU A 93 -0.43 2.81 -14.50
C GLU A 93 -1.07 3.56 -13.33
N LYS A 94 -2.24 3.08 -12.86
CA LYS A 94 -2.93 3.65 -11.70
C LYS A 94 -2.05 3.65 -10.44
N LEU A 95 -1.35 2.55 -10.14
CA LEU A 95 -0.44 2.48 -8.99
C LEU A 95 0.74 3.44 -9.14
N GLN A 96 1.27 3.62 -10.35
CA GLN A 96 2.34 4.59 -10.63
C GLN A 96 1.87 6.03 -10.45
N GLU A 97 0.69 6.39 -10.96
CA GLU A 97 0.10 7.72 -10.77
C GLU A 97 -0.12 8.02 -9.28
N MET A 98 -0.69 7.07 -8.53
CA MET A 98 -0.90 7.21 -7.10
C MET A 98 0.43 7.36 -6.34
N TYR A 99 1.47 6.61 -6.72
CA TYR A 99 2.79 6.74 -6.12
C TYR A 99 3.38 8.14 -6.35
N LEU A 100 3.34 8.65 -7.58
CA LEU A 100 3.86 9.98 -7.92
C LEU A 100 3.10 11.11 -7.20
N GLN A 101 1.77 11.01 -7.13
CA GLN A 101 0.97 11.98 -6.38
C GLN A 101 1.33 11.97 -4.90
N LEU A 102 1.51 10.78 -4.31
CA LEU A 102 1.88 10.64 -2.90
C LEU A 102 3.27 11.19 -2.61
N GLU A 103 4.25 10.97 -3.49
CA GLU A 103 5.59 11.58 -3.36
C GLU A 103 5.52 13.10 -3.36
N THR A 104 4.74 13.67 -4.30
CA THR A 104 4.52 15.12 -4.37
C THR A 104 3.93 15.67 -3.07
N ASP A 105 2.94 14.98 -2.50
CA ASP A 105 2.31 15.37 -1.24
C ASP A 105 3.27 15.25 -0.05
N LEU A 106 4.11 14.22 -0.03
CA LEU A 106 5.09 13.98 1.04
C LEU A 106 6.23 15.00 1.00
N GLU A 107 6.74 15.33 -0.19
CA GLU A 107 7.75 16.38 -0.38
C GLU A 107 7.24 17.73 0.12
N ALA A 108 6.01 18.11 -0.24
CA ALA A 108 5.39 19.35 0.22
C ALA A 108 5.26 19.41 1.77
N ARG A 109 4.94 18.29 2.43
CA ARG A 109 4.90 18.19 3.90
C ARG A 109 6.28 18.36 4.53
N GLN A 110 7.32 17.78 3.93
CA GLN A 110 8.69 17.90 4.43
C GLN A 110 9.21 19.33 4.28
N GLU A 111 8.96 19.98 3.14
CA GLU A 111 9.32 21.38 2.94
C GLU A 111 8.61 22.33 3.92
N GLY A 112 7.33 22.09 4.22
CA GLY A 112 6.59 22.85 5.22
C GLY A 112 7.19 22.71 6.61
N THR A 113 7.50 21.47 7.02
CA THR A 113 8.11 21.18 8.33
C THR A 113 9.52 21.76 8.47
N ALA A 114 10.28 21.88 7.37
CA ALA A 114 11.64 22.43 7.38
C ALA A 114 11.68 23.97 7.44
N ARG A 115 10.54 24.65 7.25
CA ARG A 115 10.43 26.13 7.28
C ARG A 115 9.94 26.69 8.61
N ASP A 116 9.53 25.83 9.55
CA ASP A 116 9.10 26.15 10.92
C ASP A 116 10.23 25.90 11.95
#